data_AF-A0A0D0DCU2-F1
#
_entry.id   AF-A0A0D0DCU2-F1
#
_cell.length_a   1.000
_cell.length_b   1.000
_cell.length_c   1.000
_cell.angle_alpha   90.00
_cell.angle_beta   90.00
_cell.angle_gamma   90.00
#
_symmetry.space_group_name_H-M   'P 1'
#
loop_
_entity.id
_entity.type
_entity.pdbx_description
1 polymer ?
#
loop_
_entity_poly.entity_id
_entity_poly.type
_entity_poly.pdbx_seq_one_letter_code
_entity_poly.pdbx_strand_id
1 'polypeptide(L)'
;MQLTQYFWHPQLPPLIWPCDKKGDFLENDASPTPLHKKPNNDWSPYRNRLEFELADFLYTHSQMPAAQIDSLLDIWAASLLGSGGEPLFMDHKDLYKTIDSTTLGDVKWENFSIQYSSP
;
A
#
# COMPACT_ATOMS: atom_id res chain seq x y z
N MET A 1 -0.98 -3.32 24.72
CA MET A 1 0.26 -4.00 25.13
C MET A 1 1.38 -3.45 24.27
N GLN A 2 2.41 -2.90 24.90
CA GLN A 2 3.58 -2.35 24.24
C GLN A 2 4.46 -3.49 23.73
N LEU A 3 4.91 -3.41 22.48
CA LEU A 3 6.09 -4.16 22.03
C LEU A 3 6.96 -3.18 21.23
N THR A 4 7.92 -2.58 21.93
CA THR A 4 9.13 -2.03 21.32
C THR A 4 10.05 -3.19 21.01
N GLN A 5 10.20 -3.52 19.73
CA GLN A 5 11.26 -4.40 19.28
C GLN A 5 12.22 -3.56 18.43
N TYR A 6 13.39 -3.27 18.99
CA TYR A 6 14.47 -2.58 18.29
C TYR A 6 15.36 -3.64 17.62
N PHE A 7 15.60 -3.50 16.31
CA PHE A 7 16.62 -4.26 15.59
C PHE A 7 17.71 -3.30 15.12
N TRP A 8 18.96 -3.57 15.51
CA TRP A 8 20.15 -2.84 15.09
C TRP A 8 20.91 -3.65 14.04
N HIS A 9 21.26 -3.04 12.91
CA HIS A 9 22.15 -3.65 11.91
C HIS A 9 23.60 -3.20 12.17
N PRO A 10 24.62 -4.09 12.24
CA PRO A 10 25.90 -3.74 12.87
C PRO A 10 26.88 -2.90 12.03
N GLN A 11 26.53 -2.45 10.82
CA GLN A 11 27.52 -1.95 9.85
C GLN A 11 27.03 -0.82 8.90
N LEU A 12 26.06 0.03 9.28
CA LEU A 12 25.70 1.19 8.45
C LEU A 12 25.91 2.51 9.21
N PRO A 13 26.47 3.58 8.58
CA PRO A 13 26.71 4.85 9.23
C PRO A 13 25.40 5.53 9.69
N PRO A 14 25.45 6.34 10.75
CA PRO A 14 24.30 6.69 11.57
C PRO A 14 23.53 7.90 11.04
N LEU A 15 23.14 7.93 9.77
CA LEU A 15 22.41 9.08 9.21
C LEU A 15 21.28 8.62 8.29
N ILE A 16 20.31 7.89 8.84
CA ILE A 16 18.94 7.98 8.34
C ILE A 16 18.37 9.25 8.96
N TRP A 17 18.50 10.37 8.25
CA TRP A 17 17.95 11.65 8.67
C TRP A 17 16.44 11.64 8.34
N PRO A 18 15.53 11.88 9.30
CA PRO A 18 14.11 11.88 9.03
C PRO A 18 13.77 13.00 8.03
N CYS A 19 12.94 12.68 7.04
CA CYS A 19 12.49 13.62 6.01
C CYS A 19 11.00 13.88 6.16
N ASP A 20 10.53 15.06 5.77
CA ASP A 20 9.11 15.34 5.68
C ASP A 20 8.47 14.78 4.39
N LYS A 21 7.16 14.97 4.23
CA LYS A 21 6.40 14.53 3.05
C LYS A 21 6.82 15.17 1.72
N LYS A 22 7.71 16.17 1.75
CA LYS A 22 8.27 16.84 0.56
C LYS A 22 9.71 16.39 0.28
N GLY A 23 10.30 15.57 1.16
CA GLY A 23 11.69 15.12 1.08
C GLY A 23 12.67 16.10 1.71
N ASP A 24 12.21 17.10 2.47
CA ASP A 24 13.08 18.02 3.20
C ASP A 24 13.57 17.37 4.49
N PHE A 25 14.88 17.45 4.76
CA PHE A 25 15.50 16.90 5.97
C PHE A 25 15.05 17.66 7.23
N LEU A 26 14.57 16.95 8.26
CA LEU A 26 14.08 17.53 9.52
C LEU A 26 15.23 17.69 10.53
N GLU A 27 15.50 18.90 11.04
CA GLU A 27 16.58 19.13 12.02
C GLU A 27 16.54 18.17 13.23
N ASN A 28 17.73 17.68 13.61
CA ASN A 28 17.96 16.66 14.63
C ASN A 28 17.47 17.15 16.00
N ASP A 29 16.35 16.59 16.48
CA ASP A 29 15.84 16.51 17.87
C ASP A 29 14.30 16.53 17.94
N ALA A 30 13.61 16.66 16.80
CA ALA A 30 12.17 16.46 16.77
C ALA A 30 11.86 14.96 16.99
N SER A 31 11.35 14.62 18.17
CA SER A 31 10.73 13.32 18.45
C SER A 31 9.80 12.98 17.27
N PRO A 32 9.85 11.76 16.70
CA PRO A 32 8.99 11.41 15.57
C PRO A 32 7.56 11.75 15.97
N THR A 33 6.90 12.59 15.16
CA THR A 33 5.50 12.95 15.39
C THR A 33 4.76 11.65 15.71
N PRO A 34 4.06 11.54 16.86
CA PRO A 34 3.35 10.34 17.20
C PRO A 34 2.54 9.93 15.98
N LEU A 35 2.83 8.75 15.43
CA LEU A 35 2.03 8.20 14.33
C LEU A 35 0.59 8.33 14.80
N HIS A 36 -0.16 9.23 14.18
CA HIS A 36 -1.58 9.36 14.48
C HIS A 36 -2.10 7.96 14.30
N LYS A 37 -2.61 7.35 15.38
CA LYS A 37 -3.30 6.08 15.28
C LYS A 37 -4.43 6.33 14.29
N LYS A 38 -4.24 5.87 13.05
CA LYS A 38 -5.32 5.85 12.08
C LYS A 38 -6.50 5.20 12.80
N PRO A 39 -7.69 5.80 12.76
CA PRO A 39 -8.87 5.15 13.33
C PRO A 39 -8.90 3.72 12.80
N ASN A 40 -9.28 2.75 13.62
CA ASN A 40 -9.31 1.33 13.24
C ASN A 40 -10.22 1.03 12.02
N ASN A 41 -10.91 2.04 11.49
CA ASN A 41 -11.82 1.98 10.36
C ASN A 41 -11.45 2.99 9.25
N ASP A 42 -10.26 3.58 9.28
CA ASP A 42 -9.73 4.39 8.18
C ASP A 42 -9.11 3.48 7.13
N TRP A 43 -9.93 3.11 6.14
CA TRP A 43 -9.52 2.32 4.98
C TRP A 43 -9.05 3.19 3.82
N SER A 44 -8.94 4.51 3.99
CA SER A 44 -8.56 5.41 2.89
C SER A 44 -7.24 4.96 2.25
N PRO A 45 -7.15 4.88 0.90
CA PRO A 45 -8.10 5.40 -0.09
C PRO A 45 -9.27 4.47 -0.46
N TYR A 46 -9.31 3.26 0.09
CA TYR A 46 -10.38 2.30 -0.15
C TYR A 46 -11.67 2.74 0.54
N ARG A 47 -12.83 2.48 -0.07
CA ARG A 47 -14.15 2.83 0.50
C ARG A 47 -14.44 2.01 1.75
N ASN A 48 -13.91 0.80 1.83
CA ASN A 48 -14.11 -0.12 2.95
C ASN A 48 -13.02 -1.21 2.99
N ARG A 49 -13.08 -2.04 4.03
CA ARG A 49 -12.18 -3.19 4.22
C ARG A 49 -12.19 -4.18 3.04
N LEU A 50 -13.33 -4.45 2.43
CA LEU A 50 -13.46 -5.46 1.39
C LEU A 50 -12.71 -5.04 0.12
N GLU A 51 -12.73 -3.75 -0.22
CA GLU A 51 -11.93 -3.22 -1.33
C GLU A 51 -10.44 -3.41 -1.11
N PHE A 52 -9.96 -3.13 0.10
CA PHE A 52 -8.56 -3.38 0.45
C PHE A 52 -8.20 -4.86 0.32
N GLU A 53 -9.01 -5.75 0.89
CA GLU A 53 -8.74 -7.19 0.84
C GLU A 53 -8.75 -7.74 -0.59
N LEU A 54 -9.69 -7.26 -1.42
CA LEU A 54 -9.73 -7.64 -2.83
C LEU A 54 -8.52 -7.11 -3.60
N ALA A 55 -8.15 -5.85 -3.40
CA ALA A 55 -6.98 -5.26 -4.04
C ALA A 55 -5.69 -5.99 -3.66
N ASP A 56 -5.50 -6.31 -2.37
CA ASP A 56 -4.36 -7.10 -1.89
C ASP A 56 -4.35 -8.48 -2.56
N PHE A 57 -5.47 -9.21 -2.53
CA PHE A 57 -5.56 -10.53 -3.16
C PHE A 57 -5.25 -10.51 -4.67
N LEU A 58 -5.80 -9.54 -5.40
CA LEU A 58 -5.60 -9.44 -6.84
C LEU A 58 -4.19 -9.00 -7.21
N TYR A 59 -3.61 -8.06 -6.46
CA TYR A 59 -2.33 -7.44 -6.80
C TYR A 59 -1.12 -8.18 -6.22
N THR A 60 -1.14 -8.54 -4.93
CA THR A 60 0.03 -9.11 -4.25
C THR A 60 0.07 -10.63 -4.30
N HIS A 61 -1.08 -11.29 -4.10
CA HIS A 61 -1.14 -12.76 -4.02
C HIS A 61 -1.28 -13.42 -5.39
N SER A 62 -2.31 -13.04 -6.15
CA SER A 62 -2.57 -13.65 -7.46
C SER A 62 -1.80 -13.00 -8.61
N GLN A 63 -1.37 -11.74 -8.45
CA GLN A 63 -0.74 -10.93 -9.50
C GLN A 63 -1.53 -11.02 -10.81
N MET A 64 -2.86 -10.88 -10.68
CA MET A 64 -3.80 -11.16 -11.77
C MET A 64 -3.60 -10.16 -12.93
N PRO A 65 -3.49 -10.63 -14.19
CA PRO A 65 -3.41 -9.75 -15.34
C PRO A 65 -4.64 -8.84 -15.45
N ALA A 66 -4.44 -7.58 -15.86
CA ALA A 66 -5.51 -6.57 -15.96
C ALA A 66 -6.75 -7.05 -16.73
N ALA A 67 -6.58 -7.74 -17.85
CA ALA A 67 -7.70 -8.28 -18.64
C ALA A 67 -8.52 -9.34 -17.88
N GLN A 68 -7.88 -10.11 -16.98
CA GLN A 68 -8.57 -11.06 -16.13
C GLN A 68 -9.29 -10.36 -14.97
N ILE A 69 -8.72 -9.27 -14.43
CA ILE A 69 -9.40 -8.42 -13.44
C ILE A 69 -10.68 -7.83 -14.05
N ASP A 70 -10.60 -7.28 -15.26
CA ASP A 70 -11.80 -6.77 -15.96
C ASP A 70 -12.85 -7.87 -16.15
N SER A 71 -12.43 -9.04 -16.62
CA SER A 71 -13.33 -10.19 -16.79
C SER A 71 -14.00 -10.60 -15.47
N LEU A 72 -13.26 -10.61 -14.36
CA LEU A 72 -13.79 -10.92 -13.03
C LEU A 72 -14.82 -9.88 -12.58
N LEU A 73 -14.51 -8.59 -12.73
CA LEU A 73 -15.39 -7.50 -12.33
C LEU A 73 -16.65 -7.43 -13.19
N ASP A 74 -16.55 -7.74 -14.49
CA ASP A 74 -17.71 -7.83 -15.40
C ASP A 74 -18.66 -8.97 -14.99
N ILE A 75 -18.11 -10.17 -14.71
CA ILE A 75 -18.91 -11.32 -14.24
C ILE A 75 -19.59 -10.98 -12.92
N TRP A 76 -18.87 -10.32 -12.01
CA TRP A 76 -19.43 -9.93 -10.72
C TRP A 76 -20.52 -8.87 -10.88
N ALA A 77 -20.29 -7.82 -11.67
CA ALA A 77 -21.28 -6.79 -11.97
C ALA A 77 -22.56 -7.39 -12.58
N ALA A 78 -22.41 -8.34 -13.52
CA ALA A 78 -23.54 -9.05 -14.12
C ALA A 78 -24.37 -9.82 -13.06
N SER A 79 -23.72 -10.41 -12.06
CA SER A 79 -24.42 -11.11 -10.96
C SER A 79 -25.23 -10.17 -10.04
N LEU A 80 -24.95 -8.86 -10.05
CA LEU A 80 -25.56 -7.86 -9.17
C LEU A 80 -26.74 -7.11 -9.81
N LEU A 81 -26.99 -7.27 -11.12
CA LEU A 81 -28.03 -6.54 -11.87
C LEU A 81 -29.44 -6.66 -11.26
N GLY A 82 -29.75 -7.74 -10.54
CA GLY A 82 -31.05 -7.96 -9.90
C GLY A 82 -31.17 -7.46 -8.46
N SER A 83 -30.05 -7.19 -7.78
CA SER A 83 -30.03 -6.82 -6.36
C SER A 83 -29.74 -5.34 -6.11
N GLY A 84 -29.41 -4.58 -7.16
CA GLY A 84 -29.01 -3.17 -7.05
C GLY A 84 -27.64 -2.98 -6.38
N GLY A 85 -26.86 -4.06 -6.26
CA GLY A 85 -25.49 -3.99 -5.77
C GLY A 85 -24.53 -3.47 -6.84
N GLU A 86 -23.38 -2.99 -6.40
CA GLU A 86 -22.28 -2.57 -7.28
C GLU A 86 -21.01 -3.37 -6.96
N PRO A 87 -20.15 -3.65 -7.96
CA PRO A 87 -18.85 -4.25 -7.71
C PRO A 87 -17.97 -3.31 -6.86
N LEU A 88 -16.97 -3.91 -6.19
CA LEU A 88 -16.05 -3.16 -5.34
C LEU A 88 -15.11 -2.24 -6.13
N PHE A 89 -14.82 -2.59 -7.37
CA PHE A 89 -14.11 -1.75 -8.35
C PHE A 89 -14.85 -1.79 -9.67
N MET A 90 -14.81 -0.71 -10.42
CA MET A 90 -15.44 -0.66 -11.75
C MET A 90 -14.66 -1.45 -12.80
N ASP A 91 -13.34 -1.33 -12.80
CA ASP A 91 -12.42 -2.00 -13.72
C ASP A 91 -11.01 -2.08 -13.09
N HIS A 92 -10.03 -2.64 -13.81
CA HIS A 92 -8.65 -2.68 -13.33
C HIS A 92 -8.04 -1.28 -13.12
N LYS A 93 -8.50 -0.24 -13.84
CA LYS A 93 -7.94 1.12 -13.73
C LYS A 93 -8.38 1.77 -12.43
N ASP A 94 -9.64 1.57 -12.04
CA ASP A 94 -10.17 2.00 -10.75
C ASP A 94 -9.42 1.33 -9.59
N LEU A 95 -9.19 0.02 -9.71
CA LEU A 95 -8.37 -0.74 -8.77
C LEU A 95 -6.94 -0.20 -8.68
N TYR A 96 -6.23 -0.09 -9.80
CA TYR A 96 -4.84 0.39 -9.81
C TYR A 96 -4.73 1.85 -9.34
N LYS A 97 -5.65 2.72 -9.74
CA LYS A 97 -5.69 4.09 -9.26
C LYS A 97 -5.86 4.15 -7.74
N THR A 98 -6.68 3.27 -7.17
CA THR A 98 -6.87 3.19 -5.72
C THR A 98 -5.61 2.69 -5.01
N ILE A 99 -4.94 1.67 -5.56
CA ILE A 99 -3.65 1.18 -5.07
C ILE A 99 -2.60 2.32 -5.13
N ASP A 100 -2.46 3.00 -6.25
CA ASP A 100 -1.49 4.08 -6.45
C ASP A 100 -1.78 5.30 -5.57
N SER A 101 -3.06 5.53 -5.24
CA SER A 101 -3.48 6.58 -4.31
C SER A 101 -3.28 6.19 -2.84
N THR A 102 -2.88 4.94 -2.57
CA THR A 102 -2.61 4.49 -1.21
C THR A 102 -1.43 5.27 -0.70
N THR A 103 -1.69 6.19 0.25
CA THR A 103 -0.62 6.87 0.97
C THR A 103 0.16 5.79 1.70
N LEU A 104 1.33 5.46 1.17
CA LEU A 104 2.32 4.70 1.88
C LEU A 104 2.52 5.47 3.19
N GLY A 105 2.27 4.79 4.33
CA GLY A 105 2.80 5.30 5.59
C GLY A 105 4.33 5.44 5.47
N ASP A 106 5.01 5.91 6.52
CA ASP A 106 6.48 5.91 6.59
C ASP A 106 7.07 4.48 6.59
N VAL A 107 6.81 3.71 5.52
CA VAL A 107 7.34 2.40 5.24
C VAL A 107 8.65 2.66 4.52
N LYS A 108 9.76 2.36 5.18
CA LYS A 108 11.09 2.45 4.58
C LYS A 108 11.12 1.51 3.37
N TRP A 109 11.14 2.09 2.18
CA TRP A 109 11.45 1.35 0.97
C TRP A 109 12.89 0.82 1.07
N GLU A 110 13.06 -0.50 1.00
CA GLU A 110 14.37 -1.12 0.85
C GLU A 110 14.73 -1.14 -0.64
N ASN A 111 15.72 -0.35 -1.03
CA ASN A 111 16.29 -0.40 -2.37
C ASN A 111 17.43 -1.43 -2.38
N PHE A 112 17.38 -2.39 -3.31
CA PHE A 112 18.50 -3.28 -3.58
C PHE A 112 19.06 -2.99 -4.98
N SER A 113 20.38 -2.85 -5.07
CA SER A 113 21.08 -2.69 -6.34
C SER A 113 21.48 -4.06 -6.88
N ILE A 114 21.00 -4.42 -8.07
CA ILE A 114 21.46 -5.60 -8.80
C ILE A 114 22.56 -5.17 -9.77
N GLN A 115 23.72 -5.82 -9.73
CA GLN A 115 24.72 -5.74 -10.79
C GLN A 115 24.69 -7.02 -11.62
N TYR A 116 24.50 -6.86 -12.93
CA TYR A 116 24.53 -7.95 -13.90
C TYR A 116 25.95 -8.12 -14.42
N SER A 117 26.64 -9.18 -13.99
CA SER A 117 27.90 -9.61 -14.60
C SER A 117 27.60 -10.62 -15.71
N SER A 118 27.80 -10.20 -16.96
CA SER A 118 27.81 -11.09 -18.13
C SER A 118 29.04 -12.02 -18.09
N PRO A 119 28.96 -13.26 -18.63
CA PRO A 119 30.12 -14.08 -18.92
C PRO A 119 31.08 -13.41 -19.92
#